data_AF-A0A0G2IGI2-F1
#
_entry.id   AF-A0A0G2IGI2-F1
#
_cell.length_a   1.000
_cell.length_b   1.000
_cell.length_c   1.000
_cell.angle_alpha   90.00
_cell.angle_beta   90.00
_cell.angle_gamma   90.00
#
_symmetry.space_group_name_H-M   'P 1'
#
loop_
_entity.id
_entity.type
_entity.pdbx_description
1 polymer ?
#
loop_
_entity_poly.entity_id
_entity_poly.type
_entity_poly.pdbx_seq_one_letter_code
_entity_poly.pdbx_strand_id
1 'polypeptide(L)'
;MGKVATAMFILYHVFFGLGYSSVPWVYSAESVNWLGGFVVVQFTKVGLDNLQWRFFLMFGIFCFAFGPVVYFFYPETANRTLEDMDQIFIHNPSAFVFTDRAATQSKRPDIFIEAETARIAQIANRSQEAALSGNEKGATALDV
;
A
#
# COMPACT_ATOMS: atom_id res chain seq x y z
N MET A 1 -9.67 33.40 23.58
CA MET A 1 -9.98 32.79 22.27
C MET A 1 -8.73 32.17 21.61
N GLY A 2 -7.63 32.91 21.42
CA GLY A 2 -6.43 32.39 20.73
C GLY A 2 -5.79 31.14 21.35
N LYS A 3 -5.68 31.05 22.68
CA LYS A 3 -5.02 29.92 23.37
C LYS A 3 -5.68 28.55 23.10
N VAL A 4 -7.01 28.51 22.99
CA VAL A 4 -7.76 27.28 22.68
C VAL A 4 -7.58 26.88 21.22
N ALA A 5 -7.61 27.85 20.30
CA ALA A 5 -7.36 27.60 18.89
C ALA A 5 -5.95 27.06 18.64
N THR A 6 -4.94 27.63 19.30
CA THR A 6 -3.55 27.15 19.20
C THR A 6 -3.38 25.75 19.79
N ALA A 7 -4.00 25.44 20.93
CA ALA A 7 -3.93 24.09 21.52
C ALA A 7 -4.57 23.03 20.61
N MET A 8 -5.71 23.33 19.99
CA MET A 8 -6.39 22.41 19.07
C MET A 8 -5.61 22.23 17.76
N PHE A 9 -5.00 23.30 17.25
CA PHE A 9 -4.13 23.24 16.08
C PHE A 9 -2.90 22.34 16.33
N ILE A 10 -2.29 22.44 17.51
CA ILE A 10 -1.14 21.61 17.91
C ILE A 10 -1.55 20.14 18.05
N LEU A 11 -2.66 19.84 18.73
CA LEU A 11 -3.18 18.48 18.83
C LEU A 11 -3.43 17.88 17.44
N TYR A 12 -4.10 18.61 16.56
CA TYR A 12 -4.30 18.19 15.18
C TYR A 12 -2.98 17.91 14.46
N HIS A 13 -1.97 18.80 14.56
CA HIS A 13 -0.68 18.60 13.90
C HIS A 13 0.11 17.41 14.41
N VAL A 14 -0.01 17.07 15.70
CA VAL A 14 0.67 15.89 16.27
C VAL A 14 0.02 14.60 15.75
N PHE A 15 -1.32 14.50 15.77
CA PHE A 15 -2.01 13.32 15.26
C PHE A 15 -1.90 13.19 13.72
N PHE A 16 -2.00 14.30 13.01
CA PHE A 16 -1.88 14.34 11.55
C PHE A 16 -0.44 14.07 11.09
N GLY A 17 0.55 14.66 11.78
CA GLY A 17 1.96 14.50 11.47
C GLY A 17 2.50 13.10 11.74
N LEU A 18 2.08 12.46 12.84
CA LEU A 18 2.53 11.10 13.19
C LEU A 18 1.83 10.00 12.38
N GLY A 19 0.59 10.22 11.95
CA GLY A 19 -0.21 9.20 11.26
C GLY A 19 -0.25 9.37 9.74
N TYR A 20 -0.85 10.47 9.29
CA TYR A 20 -1.29 10.58 7.90
C TYR A 20 -0.31 11.36 7.01
N SER A 21 0.69 12.07 7.54
CA SER A 21 1.66 12.78 6.70
C SER A 21 2.65 11.87 5.97
N SER A 22 2.94 10.67 6.51
CA SER A 22 3.91 9.74 5.91
C SER A 22 3.31 8.86 4.81
N VAL A 23 1.98 8.68 4.76
CA VAL A 23 1.33 7.74 3.82
C VAL A 23 1.20 8.37 2.40
N PRO A 24 0.67 9.59 2.21
CA PRO A 24 0.56 10.22 0.90
C PRO A 24 1.91 10.44 0.21
N TRP A 25 2.99 10.65 0.99
CA TRP A 25 4.32 10.90 0.45
C TRP A 25 4.97 9.64 -0.16
N VAL A 26 4.62 8.46 0.35
CA VAL A 26 5.25 7.19 -0.08
C VAL A 26 4.45 6.50 -1.20
N TYR A 27 3.14 6.71 -1.27
CA TYR A 27 2.26 5.98 -2.21
C TYR A 27 1.83 6.75 -3.46
N SER A 28 2.06 8.06 -3.54
CA SER A 28 1.56 8.85 -4.67
C SER A 28 2.51 8.80 -5.86
N ALA A 29 2.02 8.34 -7.01
CA ALA A 29 2.60 8.70 -8.30
C ALA A 29 2.83 10.23 -8.32
N GLU A 30 4.02 10.68 -8.69
CA GLU A 30 4.46 12.09 -8.62
C GLU A 30 3.34 13.06 -9.04
N SER A 31 2.69 12.79 -10.16
CA SER A 31 1.61 13.63 -10.72
C SER A 31 0.43 13.86 -9.77
N VAL A 32 0.02 12.86 -8.98
CA VAL A 32 -1.10 12.98 -8.04
C VAL A 32 -0.69 13.76 -6.80
N ASN A 33 0.59 13.69 -6.40
CA ASN A 33 1.13 14.47 -5.27
C ASN A 33 1.16 15.95 -5.64
N TRP A 34 1.73 16.27 -6.80
CA TRP A 34 1.79 17.62 -7.33
C TRP A 34 0.40 18.22 -7.54
N LEU A 35 -0.55 17.45 -8.10
CA LEU A 35 -1.93 17.90 -8.29
C LEU A 35 -2.67 18.07 -6.97
N GLY A 36 -2.52 17.13 -6.03
CA GLY A 36 -3.11 17.21 -4.69
C GLY A 36 -2.63 18.44 -3.94
N GLY A 37 -1.32 18.70 -3.96
CA GLY A 37 -0.73 19.91 -3.39
C GLY A 37 -1.28 21.19 -4.02
N PHE A 38 -1.42 21.22 -5.35
CA PHE A 38 -2.00 22.38 -6.05
C PHE A 38 -3.46 22.63 -5.63
N VAL A 39 -4.30 21.59 -5.62
CA VAL A 39 -5.71 21.69 -5.22
C VAL A 39 -5.84 22.16 -3.79
N VAL A 40 -5.02 21.61 -2.87
CA VAL A 40 -5.00 22.03 -1.46
C VAL A 40 -4.68 23.51 -1.33
N VAL A 41 -3.65 24.01 -2.04
CA VAL A 41 -3.26 25.43 -1.96
C VAL A 41 -4.33 26.36 -2.52
N GLN A 42 -5.06 25.96 -3.56
CA GLN A 42 -6.12 26.80 -4.14
C GLN A 42 -7.33 26.91 -3.22
N PHE A 43 -7.83 25.80 -2.68
CA PHE A 43 -9.01 25.85 -1.82
C PHE A 43 -8.68 26.40 -0.42
N THR A 44 -7.44 26.24 0.06
CA THR A 44 -7.03 26.74 1.38
C THR A 44 -7.14 28.26 1.49
N LYS A 45 -6.84 29.02 0.42
CA LYS A 45 -6.99 30.48 0.44
C LYS A 45 -8.44 30.89 0.71
N VAL A 46 -9.38 30.36 -0.06
CA VAL A 46 -10.82 30.66 0.08
C VAL A 46 -11.36 30.14 1.42
N GLY A 47 -10.89 28.97 1.87
CA GLY A 47 -11.32 28.36 3.11
C GLY A 47 -10.87 29.11 4.37
N LEU A 48 -9.65 29.67 4.36
CA LEU A 48 -9.13 30.41 5.52
C LEU A 48 -9.85 31.75 5.69
N ASP A 49 -10.16 32.44 4.59
CA ASP A 49 -10.84 33.74 4.59
C ASP A 49 -12.28 33.64 5.10
N ASN A 50 -12.97 32.55 4.79
CA ASN A 50 -14.39 32.37 5.15
C ASN A 50 -14.60 31.63 6.48
N LEU A 51 -13.79 30.60 6.77
CA LEU A 51 -14.05 29.66 7.87
C LEU A 51 -13.06 29.77 9.04
N GLN A 52 -11.96 30.51 8.89
CA GLN A 52 -10.95 30.74 9.93
C GLN A 52 -10.57 29.43 10.66
N TRP A 53 -10.77 29.36 11.98
CA TRP A 53 -10.40 28.21 12.80
C TRP A 53 -11.18 26.92 12.47
N ARG A 54 -12.38 27.05 11.89
CA ARG A 54 -13.25 25.91 11.54
C ARG A 54 -12.72 25.15 10.32
N PHE A 55 -11.88 25.78 9.52
CA PHE A 55 -11.22 25.17 8.37
C PHE A 55 -10.36 23.97 8.78
N PHE A 56 -9.66 24.07 9.91
CA PHE A 56 -8.84 22.98 10.43
C PHE A 56 -9.67 21.78 10.91
N LEU A 57 -10.91 22.00 11.39
CA LEU A 57 -11.80 20.90 11.77
C LEU A 57 -12.23 20.06 10.57
N MET A 58 -12.40 20.65 9.38
CA MET A 58 -12.75 19.89 8.18
C MET A 58 -11.66 18.87 7.82
N PHE A 59 -10.39 19.27 7.87
CA PHE A 59 -9.28 18.34 7.66
C PHE A 59 -9.19 17.27 8.74
N GLY A 60 -9.42 17.62 10.01
CA GLY A 60 -9.50 16.65 11.10
C GLY A 60 -10.58 15.59 10.87
N ILE A 61 -11.76 16.00 10.41
CA ILE A 61 -12.87 15.09 10.09
C ILE A 61 -12.52 14.21 8.89
N PHE A 62 -11.94 14.77 7.82
CA PHE A 62 -11.49 13.96 6.67
C PHE A 62 -10.45 12.93 7.08
N CYS A 63 -9.47 13.30 7.89
CA CYS A 63 -8.47 12.35 8.41
C CYS A 63 -9.11 11.25 9.26
N PHE A 64 -10.06 11.62 10.13
CA PHE A 64 -10.77 10.64 10.95
C PHE A 64 -11.68 9.74 10.10
N ALA A 65 -12.28 10.25 9.02
CA ALA A 65 -13.11 9.49 8.09
C ALA A 65 -12.28 8.55 7.20
N PHE A 66 -11.03 8.90 6.89
CA PHE A 66 -10.11 8.00 6.19
C PHE A 66 -9.72 6.78 7.04
N GLY A 67 -9.64 6.91 8.37
CA GLY A 67 -9.35 5.80 9.29
C GLY A 67 -10.23 4.55 9.08
N PRO A 68 -11.57 4.64 9.18
CA PRO A 68 -12.45 3.51 8.93
C PRO A 68 -12.44 3.09 7.46
N VAL A 69 -12.29 4.01 6.50
CA VAL A 69 -12.19 3.66 5.08
C VAL A 69 -10.99 2.76 4.82
N VAL A 70 -9.81 3.12 5.33
CA VAL A 70 -8.61 2.27 5.21
C VAL A 70 -8.83 0.96 5.94
N TYR A 71 -9.41 0.97 7.14
CA TYR A 71 -9.67 -0.26 7.90
C TYR A 71 -10.62 -1.24 7.18
N PHE A 72 -11.64 -0.75 6.47
CA PHE A 72 -12.62 -1.63 5.82
C PHE A 72 -12.22 -2.07 4.41
N PHE A 73 -11.50 -1.23 3.67
CA PHE A 73 -11.22 -1.43 2.25
C PHE A 73 -9.79 -1.88 1.95
N TYR A 74 -8.82 -1.65 2.84
CA TYR A 74 -7.42 -2.02 2.59
C TYR A 74 -6.99 -3.29 3.33
N PRO A 75 -6.52 -4.33 2.62
CA PRO A 75 -5.88 -5.49 3.25
C PRO A 75 -4.49 -5.15 3.77
N GLU A 76 -4.06 -5.90 4.80
CA GLU A 76 -2.76 -5.75 5.44
C GLU A 76 -1.67 -6.11 4.42
N THR A 77 -0.84 -5.12 4.05
CA THR A 77 0.20 -5.28 3.01
C THR A 77 1.56 -5.71 3.56
N ALA A 78 1.73 -5.75 4.89
CA ALA A 78 2.99 -6.07 5.53
C ALA A 78 3.40 -7.54 5.26
N ASN A 79 4.68 -7.75 4.89
CA ASN A 79 5.28 -9.08 4.64
C ASN A 79 4.61 -9.91 3.53
N ARG A 80 3.99 -9.27 2.53
CA ARG A 80 3.41 -9.95 1.35
C ARG A 80 4.20 -9.62 0.08
N THR A 81 4.37 -10.61 -0.79
CA THR A 81 4.94 -10.40 -2.12
C THR A 81 3.87 -9.90 -3.09
N LEU A 82 4.29 -9.32 -4.23
CA LEU A 82 3.35 -8.83 -5.24
C LEU A 82 2.48 -9.97 -5.82
N GLU A 83 3.04 -11.17 -5.93
CA GLU A 83 2.31 -12.37 -6.37
C GLU A 83 1.24 -12.80 -5.38
N ASP A 84 1.49 -12.68 -4.07
CA ASP A 84 0.49 -12.99 -3.03
C ASP A 84 -0.67 -12.00 -3.08
N MET A 85 -0.39 -10.73 -3.35
CA MET A 85 -1.41 -9.68 -3.44
C MET A 85 -2.36 -9.94 -4.61
N ASP A 86 -1.82 -10.29 -5.78
CA ASP A 86 -2.62 -10.66 -6.96
C ASP A 86 -3.54 -11.85 -6.66
N GLN A 87 -3.02 -12.88 -5.98
CA GLN A 87 -3.83 -14.03 -5.58
C GLN A 87 -4.94 -13.68 -4.59
N ILE A 88 -4.69 -12.78 -3.64
CA ILE A 88 -5.70 -12.32 -2.68
C ILE A 88 -6.83 -11.59 -3.42
N PHE A 89 -6.53 -10.69 -4.36
CA PHE A 89 -7.56 -9.98 -5.13
C PHE A 89 -8.34 -10.89 -6.09
N ILE A 90 -7.74 -11.96 -6.60
CA ILE A 90 -8.41 -12.94 -7.47
C ILE A 90 -9.34 -13.86 -6.66
N HIS A 91 -8.94 -14.30 -5.47
CA HIS A 91 -9.68 -15.29 -4.67
C HIS A 91 -10.67 -14.67 -3.67
N ASN A 92 -10.53 -13.39 -3.32
CA ASN A 92 -11.46 -12.67 -2.45
C ASN A 92 -12.23 -11.58 -3.22
N PRO A 93 -13.39 -11.89 -3.82
CA PRO A 93 -14.20 -10.92 -4.57
C PRO A 93 -15.00 -9.94 -3.67
N SER A 94 -14.94 -10.07 -2.34
CA SER A 94 -15.62 -9.16 -1.43
C SER A 94 -14.84 -7.85 -1.28
N ALA A 95 -15.47 -6.73 -1.65
CA ALA A 95 -14.92 -5.37 -1.46
C ALA A 95 -14.65 -5.02 0.02
N PHE A 96 -15.12 -5.84 0.96
CA PHE A 96 -14.95 -5.68 2.39
C PHE A 96 -13.94 -6.70 2.92
N VAL A 97 -12.78 -6.22 3.33
CA VAL A 97 -11.65 -7.03 3.78
C VAL A 97 -11.87 -7.62 5.18
N PHE A 98 -12.76 -7.04 5.99
CA PHE A 98 -12.99 -7.43 7.40
C PHE A 98 -13.47 -8.88 7.58
N THR A 99 -14.02 -9.50 6.53
CA THR A 99 -14.59 -10.86 6.61
C THR A 99 -13.52 -11.95 6.58
N ASP A 100 -12.33 -11.68 6.02
CA ASP A 100 -11.30 -12.70 5.87
C ASP A 100 -10.09 -12.44 6.78
N ARG A 101 -9.99 -13.25 7.85
CA ARG A 101 -8.88 -13.21 8.82
C ARG A 101 -7.52 -13.47 8.16
N ALA A 102 -7.49 -14.17 7.01
CA ALA A 102 -6.27 -14.43 6.25
C ALA A 102 -5.73 -13.17 5.52
N ALA A 103 -6.60 -12.19 5.24
CA ALA A 103 -6.27 -10.92 4.60
C ALA A 103 -5.90 -9.80 5.61
N THR A 104 -6.28 -9.96 6.88
CA THR A 104 -5.96 -9.00 7.97
C THR A 104 -4.75 -9.44 8.82
N GLN A 105 -4.21 -10.64 8.61
CA GLN A 105 -3.09 -11.14 9.40
C GLN A 105 -1.74 -10.59 8.90
N SER A 106 -1.00 -9.95 9.81
CA SER A 106 0.35 -9.40 9.57
C SER A 106 1.42 -10.47 9.29
N LYS A 107 1.19 -11.71 9.75
CA LYS A 107 2.05 -12.86 9.45
C LYS A 107 1.65 -13.45 8.09
N ARG A 108 2.64 -13.63 7.21
CA ARG A 108 2.48 -14.36 5.94
C ARG A 108 1.98 -15.79 6.25
N PRO A 109 0.78 -16.21 5.78
CA PRO A 109 0.25 -17.55 5.92
C PRO A 109 1.16 -18.54 5.22
N ASP A 110 1.37 -19.69 5.86
CA ASP A 110 2.34 -20.69 5.42
C ASP A 110 2.05 -21.23 4.00
N ILE A 111 0.79 -21.19 3.56
CA ILE A 111 0.32 -21.57 2.21
C ILE A 111 1.07 -20.77 1.11
N PHE A 112 1.30 -19.47 1.32
CA PHE A 112 1.99 -18.63 0.35
C PHE A 112 3.49 -18.90 0.32
N ILE A 113 4.08 -19.23 1.47
CA ILE A 113 5.50 -19.60 1.58
C ILE A 113 5.76 -20.94 0.87
N GLU A 114 4.86 -21.91 1.06
CA GLU A 114 4.95 -23.22 0.42
C GLU A 114 4.76 -23.11 -1.10
N ALA A 115 3.82 -22.28 -1.56
CA ALA A 115 3.60 -22.01 -2.98
C ALA A 115 4.82 -21.36 -3.65
N GLU A 116 5.48 -20.40 -2.98
CA GLU A 116 6.70 -19.76 -3.49
C GLU A 116 7.87 -20.75 -3.53
N THR A 117 8.06 -21.53 -2.46
CA THR A 117 9.11 -22.56 -2.38
C THR A 117 8.93 -23.62 -3.48
N ALA A 118 7.70 -24.04 -3.75
CA ALA A 118 7.39 -24.97 -4.85
C ALA A 118 7.71 -24.39 -6.23
N ARG A 119 7.41 -23.11 -6.49
CA ARG A 119 7.77 -22.45 -7.76
C ARG A 119 9.29 -22.33 -7.93
N ILE A 120 10.02 -21.96 -6.88
CA ILE A 120 11.49 -21.86 -6.93
C ILE A 120 12.10 -23.23 -7.24
N ALA A 121 11.60 -24.30 -6.61
CA ALA A 121 12.05 -25.65 -6.89
C ALA A 121 11.79 -26.07 -8.36
N GLN A 122 10.63 -25.71 -8.92
CA GLN A 122 10.31 -25.98 -10.33
C GLN A 122 11.21 -25.21 -11.30
N ILE A 123 11.50 -23.94 -11.01
CA ILE A 123 12.39 -23.11 -11.84
C ILE A 123 13.82 -23.64 -11.79
N ALA A 124 14.29 -24.05 -10.61
CA ALA A 124 15.60 -24.68 -10.45
C ALA A 124 15.70 -26.01 -11.22
N ASN A 125 14.65 -26.84 -11.18
CA ASN A 125 14.62 -28.08 -11.96
C ASN A 125 14.63 -27.77 -13.48
N ARG A 126 13.82 -26.81 -13.93
CA ARG A 126 13.72 -26.45 -15.35
C ARG A 126 15.01 -25.81 -15.88
N SER A 127 15.74 -25.05 -15.05
CA SER A 127 17.04 -24.48 -15.43
C SER A 127 18.14 -25.56 -15.48
N GLN A 128 18.09 -26.54 -14.59
CA GLN A 128 18.99 -27.69 -14.60
C GLN A 128 18.77 -28.57 -15.85
N GLU A 129 17.51 -28.85 -16.21
CA GLU A 129 17.15 -29.58 -17.44
C GLU A 129 17.59 -28.83 -18.71
N ALA A 130 17.41 -27.50 -18.74
CA ALA A 130 17.85 -26.67 -19.86
C ALA A 130 19.38 -26.65 -20.01
N ALA A 131 20.13 -26.60 -18.91
CA ALA A 131 21.58 -26.66 -18.90
C ALA A 131 22.11 -28.02 -19.39
N LEU A 132 21.46 -29.12 -19.00
CA LEU A 132 21.78 -30.46 -19.47
C LEU A 132 21.53 -30.60 -20.98
N SER A 133 20.37 -30.19 -21.48
CA SER A 133 20.07 -30.28 -22.92
C SER A 133 20.97 -29.36 -23.77
N GLY A 134 21.41 -28.23 -23.21
CA GLY A 134 22.38 -27.33 -23.85
C GLY A 134 23.76 -27.96 -23.96
N ASN A 135 24.21 -28.67 -22.92
CA ASN A 135 25.47 -29.39 -22.91
C ASN A 135 25.47 -30.59 -23.89
N GLU A 136 24.35 -31.32 -23.96
CA GLU A 136 24.17 -32.42 -24.91
C GLU A 136 24.23 -31.94 -26.37
N LYS A 137 23.55 -30.82 -26.69
CA LYS A 137 23.60 -30.21 -28.02
C LYS A 137 24.99 -29.68 -28.39
N GLY A 138 25.71 -29.10 -27.42
CA GLY A 138 27.08 -28.62 -27.59
C GLY A 138 28.08 -29.75 -27.85
N ALA A 139 27.95 -30.87 -27.15
CA ALA A 139 28.76 -32.07 -27.40
C ALA A 139 28.52 -32.63 -28.81
N THR A 140 27.25 -32.80 -29.21
CA THR A 140 26.91 -33.34 -30.54
C THR A 140 27.33 -32.46 -31.72
N ALA A 141 27.56 -31.16 -31.51
CA ALA A 141 27.98 -30.21 -32.55
C ALA A 141 29.50 -30.20 -32.80
N LEU A 142 30.30 -30.77 -31.89
CA LEU A 142 31.76 -30.89 -32.03
C LEU A 142 32.21 -32.23 -32.64
N ASP A 143 31.28 -33.18 -32.78
CA ASP A 143 31.51 -34.53 -33.32
C ASP A 143 31.12 -34.67 -34.82
N VAL A 144 30.83 -33.56 -35.52
CA VAL A 144 30.50 -33.50 -36.98
C VAL A 144 31.50 -32.63 -37.72
#